data_AF-A0A7S2J5K5-F1
#
_entry.id   AF-A0A7S2J5K5-F1
#
_cell.length_a   1.000
_cell.length_b   1.000
_cell.length_c   1.000
_cell.angle_alpha   90.00
_cell.angle_beta   90.00
_cell.angle_gamma   90.00
#
_symmetry.space_group_name_H-M   'P 1'
#
loop_
_entity.id
_entity.type
_entity.pdbx_description
1 polymer ?
#
loop_
_entity_poly.entity_id
_entity_poly.type
_entity_poly.pdbx_seq_one_letter_code
_entity_poly.pdbx_strand_id
1 'polypeptide(L)'
;DGAKGQDGKLLPLYLALEKGASEAMVQSLLDAYPDGAKGQDGHLSLPLHVALKNMASEATVHSLLAANPEGAKEKDRDGSLALHLALAHNRSEATVQSLLDAYPGAAKEENVDGRLLLHLALINNTSEATVQSLLAANLEAAKEKGCDGYLPLHLALMKKASEAMVQSLLTAYPDA
;
A
#
# COMPACT_ATOMS: atom_id res chain seq x y z
N ASP A 1 1.24 -32.78 -9.91
CA ASP A 1 1.51 -33.31 -8.56
C ASP A 1 2.71 -32.60 -7.95
N GLY A 2 2.54 -31.33 -7.52
CA GLY A 2 3.70 -30.51 -7.10
C GLY A 2 3.40 -29.24 -6.28
N ALA A 3 2.14 -28.93 -5.95
CA ALA A 3 1.79 -27.71 -5.21
C ALA A 3 1.61 -27.91 -3.69
N LYS A 4 1.57 -29.15 -3.18
CA LYS A 4 1.17 -29.41 -1.78
C LYS A 4 2.27 -29.21 -0.72
N GLY A 5 3.45 -28.70 -1.09
CA GLY A 5 4.60 -28.63 -0.17
C GLY A 5 4.78 -27.31 0.58
N GLN A 6 4.36 -26.19 0.01
CA GLN A 6 4.60 -24.84 0.56
C GLN A 6 3.31 -24.18 1.09
N ASP A 7 2.17 -24.46 0.44
CA ASP A 7 0.86 -23.90 0.79
C ASP A 7 0.42 -24.24 2.23
N GLY A 8 0.73 -25.45 2.71
CA GLY A 8 0.28 -25.93 4.02
C GLY A 8 0.88 -25.19 5.23
N LYS A 9 2.08 -24.61 5.09
CA LYS A 9 2.74 -23.85 6.17
C LYS A 9 2.37 -22.38 6.19
N LEU A 10 2.03 -21.81 5.04
CA LEU A 10 1.57 -20.43 4.94
C LEU A 10 0.09 -20.29 5.31
N LEU A 11 -0.71 -21.33 5.03
CA LEU A 11 -2.15 -21.37 5.27
C LEU A 11 -2.60 -20.77 6.62
N PRO A 12 -1.97 -21.07 7.78
CA PRO A 12 -2.46 -20.57 9.07
C PRO A 12 -2.44 -19.04 9.19
N LEU A 13 -1.34 -18.40 8.75
CA LEU A 13 -1.20 -16.94 8.83
C LEU A 13 -2.15 -16.24 7.85
N TYR A 14 -2.25 -16.74 6.62
CA TYR A 14 -3.19 -16.19 5.64
C TYR A 14 -4.64 -16.33 6.09
N LEU A 15 -5.04 -17.52 6.56
CA LEU A 15 -6.39 -17.74 7.09
C LEU A 15 -6.67 -16.83 8.29
N ALA A 16 -5.70 -16.62 9.19
CA ALA A 16 -5.87 -15.71 10.31
C ALA A 16 -6.15 -14.27 9.83
N LEU A 17 -5.40 -13.77 8.84
CA LEU A 17 -5.61 -12.44 8.27
C LEU A 17 -6.95 -12.32 7.52
N GLU A 18 -7.31 -13.32 6.71
CA GLU A 18 -8.59 -13.34 5.98
C GLU A 18 -9.81 -13.41 6.90
N LYS A 19 -9.68 -14.07 8.05
CA LYS A 19 -10.76 -14.19 9.05
C LYS A 19 -10.77 -13.05 10.07
N GLY A 20 -9.88 -12.06 9.93
CA GLY A 20 -9.81 -10.93 10.87
C GLY A 20 -9.44 -11.37 12.29
N ALA A 21 -8.51 -12.32 12.40
CA ALA A 21 -8.01 -12.78 13.70
C ALA A 21 -7.42 -11.62 14.52
N SER A 22 -7.37 -11.80 15.84
CA SER A 22 -6.77 -10.80 16.72
C SER A 22 -5.28 -10.66 16.49
N GLU A 23 -4.75 -9.47 16.78
CA GLU A 23 -3.32 -9.17 16.75
C GLU A 23 -2.50 -10.21 17.52
N ALA A 24 -2.96 -10.60 18.72
CA ALA A 24 -2.28 -11.60 19.54
C ALA A 24 -2.19 -12.98 18.86
N MET A 25 -3.21 -13.37 18.10
CA MET A 25 -3.19 -14.62 17.32
C MET A 25 -2.20 -14.51 16.17
N VAL A 26 -2.23 -13.40 15.42
CA VAL A 26 -1.29 -13.17 14.32
C VAL A 26 0.15 -13.16 14.84
N GLN A 27 0.40 -12.48 15.97
CA GLN A 27 1.71 -12.44 16.60
C GLN A 27 2.17 -13.83 17.04
N SER A 28 1.29 -14.62 17.66
CA SER A 28 1.62 -16.00 18.05
C SER A 28 2.01 -16.88 16.85
N LEU A 29 1.34 -16.68 15.71
CA LEU A 29 1.67 -17.38 14.46
C LEU A 29 3.02 -16.94 13.90
N LEU A 30 3.33 -15.64 13.95
CA LEU A 30 4.62 -15.10 13.53
C LEU A 30 5.75 -15.57 14.46
N ASP A 31 5.53 -15.64 15.76
CA ASP A 31 6.52 -16.13 16.73
C ASP A 31 6.83 -17.61 16.51
N ALA A 32 5.80 -18.42 16.21
CA ALA A 32 5.95 -19.83 15.90
C ALA A 32 6.63 -20.08 14.55
N TYR A 33 6.39 -19.20 13.56
CA TYR A 33 6.95 -19.33 12.22
C TYR A 33 7.20 -17.97 11.54
N PRO A 34 8.34 -17.30 11.83
CA PRO A 34 8.63 -15.94 11.34
C PRO A 34 8.74 -15.83 9.82
N ASP A 35 9.29 -16.87 9.17
CA ASP A 35 9.40 -16.92 7.70
C ASP A 35 8.02 -17.01 7.01
N GLY A 36 6.95 -17.25 7.76
CA GLY A 36 5.58 -17.13 7.27
C GLY A 36 5.26 -15.75 6.69
N ALA A 37 5.89 -14.68 7.20
CA ALA A 37 5.75 -13.31 6.69
C ALA A 37 6.35 -13.09 5.28
N LYS A 38 7.18 -14.02 4.79
CA LYS A 38 7.91 -13.93 3.52
C LYS A 38 7.32 -14.80 2.41
N GLY A 39 6.50 -15.78 2.76
CA GLY A 39 5.87 -16.64 1.76
C GLY A 39 4.80 -15.88 1.01
N GLN A 40 4.71 -16.07 -0.30
CA GLN A 40 3.62 -15.55 -1.13
C GLN A 40 2.53 -16.61 -1.27
N ASP A 41 1.28 -16.19 -1.43
CA ASP A 41 0.17 -17.08 -1.82
C ASP A 41 0.14 -17.29 -3.36
N GLY A 42 -0.90 -17.98 -3.84
CA GLY A 42 -1.12 -18.18 -5.28
C GLY A 42 -1.37 -16.90 -6.10
N HIS A 43 -1.51 -15.74 -5.44
CA HIS A 43 -1.66 -14.42 -6.05
C HIS A 43 -0.39 -13.57 -5.91
N LEU A 44 0.76 -14.18 -5.60
CA LEU A 44 2.02 -13.49 -5.31
C LEU A 44 1.90 -12.49 -4.15
N SER A 45 0.82 -12.57 -3.36
CA SER A 45 0.56 -11.64 -2.27
C SER A 45 1.25 -12.16 -1.03
N LEU A 46 2.18 -11.39 -0.47
CA LEU A 46 2.66 -11.59 0.91
C LEU A 46 1.53 -11.41 1.95
N PRO A 47 1.68 -11.90 3.19
CA PRO A 47 0.72 -11.65 4.26
C PRO A 47 0.50 -10.15 4.51
N LEU A 48 1.53 -9.31 4.30
CA LEU A 48 1.40 -7.86 4.37
C LEU A 48 0.34 -7.31 3.40
N HIS A 49 0.31 -7.80 2.15
CA HIS A 49 -0.70 -7.41 1.16
C HIS A 49 -2.11 -7.84 1.60
N VAL A 50 -2.23 -9.07 2.10
CA VAL A 50 -3.51 -9.63 2.56
C VAL A 50 -4.03 -8.90 3.79
N ALA A 51 -3.16 -8.51 4.72
CA ALA A 51 -3.50 -7.72 5.89
C ALA A 51 -4.07 -6.34 5.51
N LEU A 52 -3.46 -5.68 4.51
CA LEU A 52 -3.93 -4.38 4.03
C LEU A 52 -5.28 -4.50 3.31
N LYS A 53 -5.47 -5.50 2.42
CA LYS A 53 -6.72 -5.76 1.71
C LYS A 53 -7.87 -6.10 2.66
N ASN A 54 -7.61 -6.91 3.70
CA ASN A 54 -8.60 -7.32 4.70
C ASN A 54 -8.72 -6.37 5.90
N MET A 55 -8.18 -5.16 5.78
CA MET A 55 -8.32 -4.11 6.78
C MET A 55 -7.79 -4.47 8.20
N ALA A 56 -6.82 -5.37 8.31
CA ALA A 56 -6.22 -5.78 9.58
C ALA A 56 -5.68 -4.60 10.40
N SER A 57 -5.60 -4.73 11.72
CA SER A 57 -5.20 -3.63 12.60
C SER A 57 -3.84 -3.04 12.21
N GLU A 58 -3.64 -1.76 12.49
CA GLU A 58 -2.34 -1.09 12.24
C GLU A 58 -1.19 -1.84 12.91
N ALA A 59 -1.38 -2.31 14.15
CA ALA A 59 -0.41 -3.13 14.85
C ALA A 59 -0.10 -4.45 14.13
N THR A 60 -1.09 -5.10 13.52
CA THR A 60 -0.87 -6.31 12.71
C THR A 60 -0.01 -6.00 11.48
N VAL A 61 -0.28 -4.87 10.81
CA VAL A 61 0.53 -4.42 9.66
C VAL A 61 1.98 -4.16 10.10
N HIS A 62 2.17 -3.49 11.24
CA HIS A 62 3.50 -3.25 11.82
C HIS A 62 4.23 -4.55 12.18
N SER A 63 3.57 -5.53 12.81
CA SER A 63 4.17 -6.83 13.12
C SER A 63 4.63 -7.57 11.87
N LEU A 64 3.82 -7.54 10.80
CA LEU A 64 4.17 -8.16 9.52
C LEU A 64 5.35 -7.45 8.84
N LEU A 65 5.35 -6.11 8.86
CA LEU A 65 6.43 -5.31 8.30
C LEU A 65 7.73 -5.47 9.10
N ALA A 66 7.65 -5.59 10.43
CA ALA A 66 8.81 -5.87 11.28
C ALA A 66 9.38 -7.28 11.03
N ALA A 67 8.51 -8.28 10.82
CA ALA A 67 8.93 -9.64 10.49
C ALA A 67 9.55 -9.75 9.09
N ASN A 68 9.13 -8.91 8.14
CA ASN A 68 9.66 -8.87 6.78
C ASN A 68 9.66 -7.45 6.18
N PRO A 69 10.69 -6.61 6.48
CA PRO A 69 10.75 -5.22 5.99
C PRO A 69 10.83 -5.12 4.47
N GLU A 70 11.54 -6.05 3.83
CA GLU A 70 11.67 -6.11 2.37
C GLU A 70 10.32 -6.39 1.68
N GLY A 71 9.33 -6.91 2.41
CA GLY A 71 7.98 -7.11 1.90
C GLY A 71 7.27 -5.82 1.46
N ALA A 72 7.72 -4.64 1.89
CA ALA A 72 7.21 -3.37 1.37
C ALA A 72 7.60 -3.09 -0.10
N LYS A 73 8.66 -3.75 -0.60
CA LYS A 73 9.19 -3.63 -1.98
C LYS A 73 8.61 -4.68 -2.92
N GLU A 74 8.01 -5.73 -2.37
CA GLU A 74 7.44 -6.81 -3.16
C GLU A 74 6.12 -6.37 -3.78
N LYS A 75 5.90 -6.77 -5.03
CA LYS A 75 4.66 -6.55 -5.75
C LYS A 75 3.80 -7.80 -5.70
N ASP A 76 2.50 -7.62 -5.51
CA ASP A 76 1.53 -8.69 -5.76
C ASP A 76 1.33 -8.94 -7.27
N ARG A 77 0.43 -9.87 -7.61
CA ARG A 77 0.12 -10.20 -9.01
C ARG A 77 -0.41 -9.02 -9.83
N ASP A 78 -0.97 -7.99 -9.19
CA ASP A 78 -1.45 -6.77 -9.84
C ASP A 78 -0.34 -5.69 -9.88
N GLY A 79 0.92 -6.09 -9.67
CA GLY A 79 2.07 -5.20 -9.63
C GLY A 79 1.98 -4.17 -8.49
N SER A 80 1.10 -4.39 -7.51
CA SER A 80 0.86 -3.42 -6.45
C SER A 80 1.79 -3.70 -5.29
N LEU A 81 2.56 -2.68 -4.91
CA LEU A 81 3.27 -2.66 -3.63
C LEU A 81 2.27 -2.59 -2.47
N ALA A 82 2.71 -2.96 -1.27
CA ALA A 82 1.96 -2.74 -0.03
C ALA A 82 1.41 -1.31 0.08
N LEU A 83 2.20 -0.28 -0.26
CA LEU A 83 1.77 1.11 -0.18
C LEU A 83 0.65 1.47 -1.18
N HIS A 84 0.61 0.86 -2.37
CA HIS A 84 -0.52 1.01 -3.30
C HIS A 84 -1.81 0.48 -2.68
N LEU A 85 -1.75 -0.72 -2.08
CA LEU A 85 -2.90 -1.33 -1.42
C LEU A 85 -3.37 -0.53 -0.21
N ALA A 86 -2.44 0.07 0.54
CA ALA A 86 -2.76 0.91 1.69
C ALA A 86 -3.60 2.14 1.28
N LEU A 87 -3.23 2.81 0.18
CA LEU A 87 -4.00 3.92 -0.37
C LEU A 87 -5.32 3.45 -1.00
N ALA A 88 -5.30 2.34 -1.73
CA ALA A 88 -6.50 1.78 -2.37
C ALA A 88 -7.60 1.38 -1.36
N HIS A 89 -7.21 0.97 -0.16
CA HIS A 89 -8.13 0.56 0.91
C HIS A 89 -8.25 1.59 2.04
N ASN A 90 -7.84 2.86 1.79
CA ASN A 90 -7.93 3.96 2.76
C ASN A 90 -7.44 3.58 4.16
N ARG A 91 -6.24 2.99 4.24
CA ARG A 91 -5.59 2.68 5.52
C ARG A 91 -5.19 3.96 6.26
N SER A 92 -4.88 3.84 7.55
CA SER A 92 -4.51 4.99 8.38
C SER A 92 -3.28 5.71 7.83
N GLU A 93 -3.21 7.02 8.03
CA GLU A 93 -2.05 7.83 7.68
C GLU A 93 -0.76 7.27 8.30
N ALA A 94 -0.82 6.78 9.53
CA ALA A 94 0.31 6.12 10.19
C ALA A 94 0.75 4.83 9.46
N THR A 95 -0.20 4.02 8.96
CA THR A 95 0.13 2.84 8.14
C THR A 95 0.81 3.25 6.84
N VAL A 96 0.27 4.27 6.16
CA VAL A 96 0.82 4.81 4.91
C VAL A 96 2.24 5.34 5.13
N GLN A 97 2.46 6.12 6.19
CA GLN A 97 3.76 6.66 6.52
C GLN A 97 4.78 5.55 6.84
N SER A 98 4.37 4.54 7.61
CA SER A 98 5.26 3.42 7.97
C SER A 98 5.71 2.60 6.77
N LEU A 99 4.81 2.40 5.80
CA LEU A 99 5.13 1.73 4.54
C LEU A 99 6.02 2.60 3.64
N LEU A 100 5.79 3.92 3.62
CA LEU A 100 6.62 4.86 2.89
C LEU A 100 8.03 4.95 3.49
N ASP A 101 8.16 4.92 4.81
CA ASP A 101 9.44 4.92 5.52
C ASP A 101 10.21 3.61 5.28
N ALA A 102 9.50 2.47 5.24
CA ALA A 102 10.09 1.18 4.93
C ALA A 102 10.56 1.08 3.46
N TYR A 103 9.85 1.74 2.53
CA TYR A 103 10.27 1.82 1.14
C TYR A 103 9.95 3.17 0.47
N PRO A 104 10.85 4.17 0.60
CA PRO A 104 10.65 5.49 0.00
C PRO A 104 10.61 5.47 -1.54
N GLY A 105 11.25 4.46 -2.15
CA GLY A 105 11.26 4.26 -3.60
C GLY A 105 9.86 4.00 -4.19
N ALA A 106 8.91 3.55 -3.37
CA ALA A 106 7.53 3.30 -3.78
C ALA A 106 6.84 4.53 -4.40
N ALA A 107 7.24 5.75 -4.01
CA ALA A 107 6.65 6.98 -4.52
C ALA A 107 6.86 7.21 -6.03
N LYS A 108 7.81 6.50 -6.64
CA LYS A 108 8.12 6.56 -8.08
C LYS A 108 7.64 5.33 -8.85
N GLU A 109 7.02 4.38 -8.18
CA GLU A 109 6.56 3.15 -8.80
C GLU A 109 5.08 3.20 -9.12
N GLU A 110 4.75 2.71 -10.30
CA GLU A 110 3.38 2.50 -10.75
C GLU A 110 2.99 1.03 -10.54
N ASN A 111 1.70 0.81 -10.29
CA ASN A 111 1.10 -0.53 -10.39
C ASN A 111 0.85 -0.91 -11.87
N VAL A 112 0.26 -2.10 -12.13
CA VAL A 112 -0.02 -2.54 -13.51
C VAL A 112 -0.99 -1.64 -14.27
N ASP A 113 -1.82 -0.88 -13.56
CA ASP A 113 -2.71 0.11 -14.13
C ASP A 113 -1.99 1.43 -14.42
N GLY A 114 -0.65 1.52 -14.33
CA GLY A 114 0.08 2.76 -14.58
C GLY A 114 -0.25 3.89 -13.58
N ARG A 115 -0.69 3.55 -12.37
CA ARG A 115 -1.05 4.54 -11.35
C ARG A 115 0.05 4.66 -10.29
N LEU A 116 0.62 5.86 -10.19
CA LEU A 116 1.42 6.27 -9.02
C LEU A 116 0.56 6.40 -7.75
N LEU A 117 1.22 6.37 -6.59
CA LEU A 117 0.62 6.59 -5.27
C LEU A 117 -0.23 7.87 -5.20
N LEU A 118 0.24 8.98 -5.78
CA LEU A 118 -0.48 10.26 -5.76
C LEU A 118 -1.85 10.17 -6.45
N HIS A 119 -1.94 9.42 -7.56
CA HIS A 119 -3.22 9.19 -8.24
C HIS A 119 -4.18 8.41 -7.34
N LEU A 120 -3.71 7.34 -6.70
CA LEU A 120 -4.53 6.52 -5.80
C LEU A 120 -5.03 7.32 -4.59
N ALA A 121 -4.16 8.14 -4.00
CA ALA A 121 -4.49 9.01 -2.87
C ALA A 121 -5.65 9.96 -3.20
N LEU A 122 -5.58 10.61 -4.36
CA LEU A 122 -6.63 11.53 -4.82
C LEU A 122 -7.92 10.80 -5.22
N ILE A 123 -7.82 9.66 -5.92
CA ILE A 123 -8.99 8.86 -6.33
C ILE A 123 -9.81 8.41 -5.12
N ASN A 124 -9.13 8.03 -4.04
CA ASN A 124 -9.74 7.51 -2.82
C ASN A 124 -9.99 8.57 -1.73
N ASN A 125 -9.70 9.84 -2.03
CA ASN A 125 -9.92 10.99 -1.15
C ASN A 125 -9.25 10.83 0.22
N THR A 126 -7.96 10.48 0.22
CA THR A 126 -7.15 10.34 1.43
C THR A 126 -6.91 11.68 2.14
N SER A 127 -6.27 11.67 3.32
CA SER A 127 -5.95 12.90 4.05
C SER A 127 -5.02 13.83 3.26
N GLU A 128 -5.15 15.13 3.49
CA GLU A 128 -4.25 16.14 2.93
C GLU A 128 -2.79 15.88 3.33
N ALA A 129 -2.56 15.49 4.59
CA ALA A 129 -1.24 15.13 5.08
C ALA A 129 -0.63 13.94 4.32
N THR A 130 -1.44 12.91 4.00
CA THR A 130 -0.99 11.81 3.14
C THR A 130 -0.55 12.31 1.77
N VAL A 131 -1.34 13.19 1.13
CA VAL A 131 -1.00 13.75 -0.18
C VAL A 131 0.28 14.60 -0.12
N GLN A 132 0.45 15.40 0.94
CA GLN A 132 1.67 16.17 1.17
C GLN A 132 2.90 15.27 1.37
N SER A 133 2.79 14.19 2.16
CA SER A 133 3.88 13.22 2.33
C SER A 133 4.27 12.57 1.00
N LEU A 134 3.28 12.22 0.15
CA LEU A 134 3.54 11.64 -1.17
C LEU A 134 4.20 12.64 -2.12
N LEU A 135 3.77 13.90 -2.13
CA LEU A 135 4.41 14.96 -2.93
C LEU A 135 5.84 15.26 -2.45
N ALA A 136 6.07 15.22 -1.14
CA ALA A 136 7.42 15.37 -0.58
C ALA A 136 8.34 14.21 -0.98
N ALA A 137 7.81 12.98 -1.07
CA ALA A 137 8.57 11.81 -1.51
C ALA A 137 8.82 11.79 -3.03
N ASN A 138 7.90 12.32 -3.83
CA ASN A 138 8.05 12.43 -5.29
C ASN A 138 7.25 13.60 -5.87
N LEU A 139 7.89 14.77 -5.96
CA LEU A 139 7.26 15.99 -6.51
C LEU A 139 6.88 15.80 -8.00
N GLU A 140 7.70 15.06 -8.73
CA GLU A 140 7.48 14.77 -10.16
C GLU A 140 6.19 13.96 -10.39
N ALA A 141 5.62 13.30 -9.38
CA ALA A 141 4.33 12.64 -9.53
C ALA A 141 3.21 13.62 -9.92
N ALA A 142 3.32 14.92 -9.59
CA ALA A 142 2.32 15.93 -9.90
C ALA A 142 2.14 16.20 -11.41
N LYS A 143 3.17 15.90 -12.23
CA LYS A 143 3.17 16.09 -13.69
C LYS A 143 2.88 14.82 -14.48
N GLU A 144 2.89 13.65 -13.83
CA GLU A 144 2.63 12.39 -14.50
C GLU A 144 1.14 12.20 -14.73
N LYS A 145 0.77 11.60 -15.86
CA LYS A 145 -0.62 11.27 -16.17
C LYS A 145 -0.90 9.83 -15.76
N GLY A 146 -2.02 9.60 -15.10
CA GLY A 146 -2.50 8.24 -14.85
C GLY A 146 -2.93 7.54 -16.14
N CYS A 147 -3.35 6.27 -16.04
CA CYS A 147 -3.83 5.48 -17.18
C CYS A 147 -5.05 6.04 -17.91
N ASP A 148 -5.82 6.89 -17.26
CA ASP A 148 -6.96 7.61 -17.82
C ASP A 148 -6.54 8.91 -18.54
N GLY A 149 -5.24 9.23 -18.55
CA GLY A 149 -4.68 10.43 -19.15
C GLY A 149 -4.82 11.69 -18.28
N TYR A 150 -5.30 11.55 -17.05
CA TYR A 150 -5.49 12.68 -16.14
C TYR A 150 -4.25 12.93 -15.28
N LEU A 151 -3.86 14.22 -15.20
CA LEU A 151 -2.95 14.70 -14.15
C LEU A 151 -3.61 14.61 -12.76
N PRO A 152 -2.82 14.52 -11.68
CA PRO A 152 -3.28 14.65 -10.30
C PRO A 152 -4.20 15.85 -10.06
N LEU A 153 -3.90 17.02 -10.65
CA LEU A 153 -4.77 18.21 -10.51
C LEU A 153 -6.19 17.97 -11.03
N HIS A 154 -6.35 17.28 -12.17
CA HIS A 154 -7.68 16.93 -12.69
C HIS A 154 -8.43 16.03 -11.71
N LEU A 155 -7.76 15.00 -11.17
CA LEU A 155 -8.35 14.09 -10.19
C LEU A 155 -8.79 14.83 -8.93
N ALA A 156 -7.97 15.75 -8.41
CA ALA A 156 -8.29 16.57 -7.25
C ALA A 156 -9.57 17.40 -7.47
N LEU A 157 -9.69 18.05 -8.64
CA LEU A 157 -10.88 18.83 -8.98
C LEU A 157 -12.13 17.94 -9.16
N MET A 158 -12.00 16.80 -9.85
CA MET A 158 -13.09 15.85 -10.05
C MET A 158 -13.59 15.27 -8.72
N LYS A 159 -12.68 15.06 -7.77
CA LYS A 159 -12.97 14.51 -6.44
C LYS A 159 -13.36 15.57 -5.41
N LYS A 160 -13.40 16.86 -5.80
CA LYS A 160 -13.73 17.99 -4.92
C LYS A 160 -12.79 18.08 -3.71
N ALA A 161 -11.49 17.93 -3.98
CA ALA A 161 -10.41 18.09 -3.01
C ALA A 161 -10.47 19.45 -2.29
N SER A 162 -9.85 19.54 -1.11
CA SER A 162 -9.70 20.81 -0.40
C SER A 162 -8.90 21.82 -1.23
N GLU A 163 -9.16 23.10 -1.01
CA GLU A 163 -8.38 24.17 -1.65
C GLU A 163 -6.88 24.01 -1.36
N ALA A 164 -6.51 23.68 -0.12
CA ALA A 164 -5.12 23.47 0.26
C ALA A 164 -4.45 22.32 -0.51
N MET A 165 -5.18 21.23 -0.79
CA MET A 165 -4.67 20.12 -1.62
C MET A 165 -4.51 20.54 -3.08
N VAL A 166 -5.46 21.31 -3.63
CA VAL A 166 -5.33 21.89 -4.98
C VAL A 166 -4.13 22.84 -5.07
N GLN A 167 -3.93 23.70 -4.07
CA GLN A 167 -2.78 24.61 -3.99
C GLN A 167 -1.46 23.84 -3.87
N SER A 168 -1.42 22.74 -3.12
CA SER A 168 -0.24 21.88 -3.01
C SER A 168 0.14 21.29 -4.37
N LEU A 169 -0.84 20.84 -5.16
CA LEU A 169 -0.63 20.32 -6.51
C LEU A 169 -0.18 21.41 -7.49
N LEU A 170 -0.79 22.60 -7.46
CA LEU A 170 -0.37 23.74 -8.29
C LEU A 170 1.04 24.23 -7.92
N THR A 171 1.40 24.17 -6.64
CA THR A 171 2.76 24.51 -6.20
C THR A 171 3.77 23.48 -6.72
N ALA A 172 3.39 22.20 -6.72
CA ALA A 172 4.23 21.12 -7.25
C ALA A 172 4.35 21.17 -8.79
N TYR A 173 3.29 21.57 -9.49
CA TYR A 173 3.28 21.70 -10.94
C TYR A 173 2.42 22.90 -11.39
N PRO A 174 3.02 24.11 -11.51
CA PRO A 174 2.29 25.34 -11.87
C PRO A 174 1.74 25.37 -13.31
N ASP A 175 2.32 24.56 -14.20
CA ASP A 175 1.94 24.48 -15.62
C ASP A 175 0.87 23.39 -15.89
N ALA A 176 0.17 22.95 -14.84
CA ALA A 176 -0.84 21.88 -14.86
C ALA A 176 -2.10 22.20 -15.67
#